data_AF-A0A949LGK1-F1
#
_entry.id   AF-A0A949LGK1-F1
#
_cell.length_a   1.000
_cell.length_b   1.000
_cell.length_c   1.000
_cell.angle_alpha   90.00
_cell.angle_beta   90.00
_cell.angle_gamma   90.00
#
_symmetry.space_group_name_H-M   'P 1'
#
loop_
_entity.id
_entity.type
_entity.pdbx_description
1 polymer ?
#
loop_
_entity_poly.entity_id
_entity_poly.type
_entity_poly.pdbx_seq_one_letter_code
_entity_poly.pdbx_strand_id
1 'polypeptide(L)'
;MSDTDIAYSDSSQQWDVACQQFQNEFGFDAHEIITINTIREMFSELVEEYKLSLNSSISLMYGLYFLGYITLIEMMKAKDEDYKIGDLTDFYAILDAADDWASRSKDIDNLIQAAQPIVDTTEQVMQKLNLSRS
;
A
#
# COMPACT_ATOMS: atom_id res chain seq x y z
N MET A 1 16.81 -10.68 -6.19
CA MET A 1 15.84 -11.42 -6.99
C MET A 1 15.59 -10.61 -8.25
N SER A 2 15.88 -11.18 -9.40
CA SER A 2 15.65 -10.54 -10.69
C SER A 2 14.16 -10.64 -10.99
N ASP A 3 13.57 -9.59 -11.56
CA ASP A 3 12.17 -9.52 -12.00
C ASP A 3 12.01 -10.44 -13.23
N THR A 4 12.14 -11.75 -13.01
CA THR A 4 12.13 -12.79 -14.04
C THR A 4 10.77 -12.80 -14.73
N ASP A 5 10.80 -13.04 -16.04
CA ASP A 5 9.67 -13.15 -16.99
C ASP A 5 8.69 -14.31 -16.68
N ILE A 6 8.33 -14.50 -15.42
CA ILE A 6 7.19 -15.29 -15.03
C ILE A 6 6.00 -14.35 -15.16
N ALA A 7 5.19 -14.55 -16.20
CA ALA A 7 3.88 -13.93 -16.29
C ALA A 7 3.05 -14.42 -15.10
N TYR A 8 3.01 -13.65 -14.01
CA TYR A 8 1.94 -13.78 -13.04
C TYR A 8 0.65 -13.49 -13.81
N SER A 9 -0.14 -14.53 -14.06
CA SER A 9 -1.29 -14.44 -14.95
C SER A 9 -2.57 -13.99 -14.25
N ASP A 10 -2.52 -13.81 -12.92
CA ASP A 10 -3.69 -13.50 -12.10
C ASP A 10 -3.27 -12.53 -10.98
N SER A 11 -3.93 -11.37 -10.94
CA SER A 11 -3.73 -10.35 -9.90
C SER A 11 -3.90 -10.92 -8.49
N SER A 12 -4.71 -11.97 -8.34
CA SER A 12 -4.88 -12.71 -7.08
C SER A 12 -3.56 -13.31 -6.59
N GLN A 13 -2.72 -13.84 -7.48
CA GLN A 13 -1.43 -14.40 -7.08
C GLN A 13 -0.44 -13.30 -6.69
N GLN A 14 -0.44 -12.17 -7.41
CA GLN A 14 0.39 -11.01 -7.05
C GLN A 14 -0.02 -10.45 -5.69
N TRP A 15 -1.31 -10.44 -5.38
CA TRP A 15 -1.84 -10.07 -4.07
C TRP A 15 -1.28 -10.99 -2.97
N ASP A 16 -1.43 -12.30 -3.12
CA ASP A 16 -0.97 -13.27 -2.11
C ASP A 16 0.54 -13.16 -1.87
N VAL A 17 1.33 -12.98 -2.94
CA VAL A 17 2.79 -12.78 -2.82
C VAL A 17 3.11 -11.45 -2.13
N ALA A 18 2.41 -10.37 -2.46
CA ALA A 18 2.62 -9.07 -1.83
C ALA A 18 2.28 -9.11 -0.33
N CYS A 19 1.17 -9.75 0.05
CA CYS A 19 0.79 -10.02 1.45
C CYS A 19 1.86 -10.83 2.19
N GLN A 20 2.35 -11.91 1.57
CA GLN A 20 3.39 -12.71 2.20
C GLN A 20 4.70 -11.91 2.37
N GLN A 21 5.06 -11.11 1.38
CA GLN A 21 6.26 -10.26 1.44
C GLN A 21 6.12 -9.19 2.53
N PHE A 22 4.96 -8.53 2.61
CA PHE A 22 4.63 -7.57 3.67
C PHE A 22 4.77 -8.18 5.07
N GLN A 23 4.20 -9.37 5.27
CA GLN A 23 4.30 -10.09 6.54
C GLN A 23 5.74 -10.46 6.88
N ASN A 24 6.53 -10.88 5.90
CA ASN A 24 7.94 -11.21 6.13
C ASN A 24 8.79 -9.99 6.48
N GLU A 25 8.46 -8.83 5.92
CA GLU A 25 9.25 -7.60 6.06
C GLU A 25 8.93 -6.85 7.35
N PHE A 26 7.65 -6.78 7.74
CA PHE A 26 7.20 -6.01 8.89
C PHE A 26 6.64 -6.84 10.05
N GLY A 27 6.36 -8.12 9.83
CA GLY A 27 5.70 -8.98 10.82
C GLY A 27 4.20 -8.71 11.01
N PHE A 28 3.61 -7.79 10.24
CA PHE A 28 2.18 -7.48 10.27
C PHE A 28 1.38 -8.42 9.36
N ASP A 29 0.18 -8.83 9.79
CA ASP A 29 -0.76 -9.52 8.91
C ASP A 29 -1.67 -8.50 8.21
N ALA A 30 -1.53 -8.39 6.88
CA ALA A 30 -2.33 -7.48 6.06
C ALA A 30 -3.85 -7.71 6.23
N HIS A 31 -4.27 -8.94 6.55
CA HIS A 31 -5.67 -9.31 6.72
C HIS A 31 -6.31 -8.77 8.00
N GLU A 32 -5.52 -8.16 8.89
CA GLU A 32 -6.04 -7.50 10.09
C GLU A 32 -6.63 -6.11 9.79
N ILE A 33 -6.36 -5.53 8.61
CA ILE A 33 -7.02 -4.29 8.18
C ILE A 33 -8.49 -4.56 7.86
N ILE A 34 -9.38 -3.76 8.46
CA ILE A 34 -10.84 -3.89 8.30
C ILE A 34 -11.27 -3.74 6.83
N THR A 35 -10.56 -2.91 6.06
CA THR A 35 -10.84 -2.62 4.65
C THR A 35 -10.10 -3.55 3.68
N ILE A 36 -9.51 -4.66 4.15
CA ILE A 36 -8.63 -5.50 3.33
C ILE A 36 -9.28 -6.04 2.05
N ASN A 37 -10.57 -6.41 2.09
CA ASN A 37 -11.27 -6.89 0.90
C ASN A 37 -11.41 -5.81 -0.17
N THR A 38 -11.74 -4.58 0.23
CA THR A 38 -11.81 -3.42 -0.68
C THR A 38 -10.42 -3.08 -1.23
N ILE A 39 -9.39 -3.14 -0.39
CA ILE A 39 -8.00 -2.94 -0.83
C ILE A 39 -7.60 -4.00 -1.86
N ARG A 40 -7.95 -5.27 -1.63
CA ARG A 40 -7.67 -6.37 -2.55
C ARG A 40 -8.36 -6.16 -3.90
N GLU A 41 -9.63 -5.75 -3.90
CA GLU A 41 -10.37 -5.45 -5.12
C GLU A 41 -9.70 -4.32 -5.92
N MET A 42 -9.43 -3.18 -5.27
CA MET A 42 -8.72 -2.06 -5.90
C MET A 42 -7.35 -2.45 -6.43
N PHE A 43 -6.60 -3.25 -5.65
CA PHE A 43 -5.31 -3.78 -6.08
C PHE A 43 -5.46 -4.60 -7.36
N SER A 44 -6.41 -5.53 -7.40
CA SER A 44 -6.62 -6.40 -8.57
C SER A 44 -6.97 -5.60 -9.81
N GLU A 45 -7.87 -4.62 -9.70
CA GLU A 45 -8.24 -3.71 -10.79
C GLU A 45 -7.02 -2.96 -11.34
N LEU A 46 -6.21 -2.34 -10.47
CA LEU A 46 -5.04 -1.56 -10.87
C LEU A 46 -3.94 -2.43 -11.47
N VAL A 47 -3.68 -3.61 -10.89
CA VAL A 47 -2.67 -4.53 -11.40
C VAL A 47 -3.04 -5.03 -12.80
N GLU A 48 -4.30 -5.33 -13.05
CA GLU A 48 -4.79 -5.82 -14.35
C GLU A 48 -4.82 -4.69 -15.40
N GLU A 49 -5.33 -3.52 -15.03
CA GLU A 49 -5.46 -2.37 -15.93
C GLU A 49 -4.08 -1.87 -16.39
N TYR A 50 -3.15 -1.70 -15.46
CA TYR A 50 -1.82 -1.15 -15.72
C TYR A 50 -0.76 -2.22 -16.01
N LYS A 51 -1.15 -3.50 -15.97
CA LYS A 51 -0.28 -4.67 -16.22
C LYS A 51 0.98 -4.63 -15.36
N LEU A 52 0.78 -4.42 -14.06
CA LEU A 52 1.88 -4.19 -13.13
C LEU A 52 2.74 -5.45 -12.95
N SER A 53 4.06 -5.28 -12.88
CA SER A 53 5.00 -6.34 -12.49
C SER A 53 4.82 -6.74 -11.03
N LEU A 54 5.47 -7.83 -10.59
CA LEU A 54 5.43 -8.21 -9.19
C LEU A 54 6.02 -7.12 -8.27
N ASN A 55 7.14 -6.51 -8.64
CA ASN A 55 7.75 -5.45 -7.83
C ASN A 55 6.81 -4.23 -7.72
N SER A 56 6.16 -3.84 -8.82
CA SER A 56 5.14 -2.79 -8.81
C SER A 56 3.93 -3.17 -7.97
N SER A 57 3.46 -4.41 -8.06
CA SER A 57 2.38 -4.93 -7.22
C SER A 57 2.74 -4.89 -5.73
N ILE A 58 3.94 -5.32 -5.33
CA ILE A 58 4.37 -5.26 -3.92
C ILE A 58 4.35 -3.80 -3.43
N SER A 59 4.92 -2.87 -4.20
CA SER A 59 4.89 -1.44 -3.90
C SER A 59 3.46 -0.90 -3.75
N LEU A 60 2.58 -1.21 -4.71
CA LEU A 60 1.18 -0.81 -4.70
C LEU A 60 0.44 -1.33 -3.45
N MET A 61 0.63 -2.60 -3.10
CA MET A 61 0.01 -3.20 -1.92
C MET A 61 0.42 -2.44 -0.65
N TYR A 62 1.70 -2.09 -0.51
CA TYR A 62 2.21 -1.38 0.67
C TYR A 62 1.58 0.01 0.80
N GLY A 63 1.48 0.75 -0.32
CA GLY A 63 0.80 2.04 -0.36
C GLY A 63 -0.68 1.93 0.01
N LEU A 64 -1.38 0.92 -0.51
CA LEU A 64 -2.79 0.67 -0.18
C LEU A 64 -3.00 0.26 1.28
N TYR A 65 -2.11 -0.57 1.84
CA TYR A 65 -2.13 -0.94 3.26
C TYR A 65 -1.98 0.31 4.13
N PHE A 66 -1.00 1.16 3.81
CA PHE A 66 -0.79 2.41 4.52
C PHE A 66 -2.02 3.32 4.46
N LEU A 67 -2.61 3.49 3.27
CA LEU A 67 -3.85 4.26 3.10
C LEU A 67 -4.98 3.69 3.99
N GLY A 68 -5.21 2.38 3.96
CA GLY A 68 -6.22 1.72 4.79
C GLY A 68 -6.01 1.98 6.29
N TYR A 69 -4.76 1.94 6.74
CA TYR A 69 -4.39 2.21 8.12
C TYR A 69 -4.63 3.67 8.53
N ILE A 70 -4.19 4.65 7.73
CA ILE A 70 -4.39 6.08 8.07
C ILE A 70 -5.86 6.48 8.00
N THR A 71 -6.65 5.88 7.09
CA THR A 71 -8.10 6.08 7.06
C THR A 71 -8.77 5.54 8.33
N LEU A 72 -8.30 4.39 8.85
CA LEU A 72 -8.78 3.89 10.13
C LEU A 72 -8.47 4.89 11.27
N ILE A 73 -7.27 5.48 11.29
CA ILE A 73 -6.93 6.52 12.27
C ILE A 73 -7.83 7.75 12.13
N GLU A 74 -8.07 8.23 10.91
CA GLU A 74 -8.99 9.35 10.63
C GLU A 74 -10.38 9.04 11.19
N MET A 75 -10.91 7.84 10.96
CA MET A 75 -12.21 7.41 11.47
C MET A 75 -12.24 7.36 13.00
N MET A 76 -11.18 6.90 13.65
CA MET A 76 -11.08 6.86 15.12
C MET A 76 -11.05 8.28 15.70
N LYS A 77 -10.26 9.18 15.10
CA LYS A 77 -10.18 10.60 15.49
C LYS A 77 -11.49 11.36 15.26
N ALA A 78 -12.23 11.03 14.20
CA ALA A 78 -13.54 11.63 13.94
C ALA A 78 -14.62 11.18 14.94
N LYS A 79 -14.47 9.99 15.53
CA LYS A 79 -15.38 9.46 16.57
C LYS A 79 -15.03 9.98 17.97
N ASP A 80 -13.77 10.26 18.21
CA ASP A 80 -13.24 10.73 19.49
C ASP A 80 -12.19 11.82 19.24
N GLU A 81 -12.57 13.08 19.47
CA GLU A 81 -11.67 14.23 19.29
C GLU A 81 -10.47 14.18 20.23
N ASP A 82 -10.54 13.46 21.36
CA ASP A 82 -9.43 13.28 22.30
C ASP A 82 -8.53 12.08 21.93
N TYR A 83 -8.87 11.31 20.88
CA TYR A 83 -8.05 10.20 20.40
C TYR A 83 -6.63 10.66 20.11
N LYS A 84 -5.66 9.99 20.72
CA LYS A 84 -4.24 10.26 20.52
C LYS A 84 -3.69 9.32 19.46
N ILE A 85 -3.21 9.90 18.37
CA ILE A 85 -2.47 9.17 17.36
C ILE A 85 -1.15 8.74 17.99
N GLY A 86 -0.85 7.44 17.92
CA GLY A 86 0.40 6.87 18.43
C GLY A 86 1.60 7.24 17.56
N ASP A 87 2.75 6.65 17.90
CA ASP A 87 3.93 6.71 17.04
C ASP A 87 3.67 5.97 15.72
N LEU A 88 3.95 6.63 14.60
CA LEU A 88 3.73 6.11 13.25
C LEU A 88 5.04 5.71 12.55
N THR A 89 6.17 5.71 13.25
CA THR A 89 7.49 5.43 12.67
C THR A 89 7.51 4.13 11.86
N ASP A 90 7.00 3.03 12.42
CA ASP A 90 6.93 1.74 11.73
C ASP A 90 6.02 1.77 10.50
N PHE A 91 4.99 2.63 10.49
CA PHE A 91 4.09 2.80 9.35
C PHE A 91 4.69 3.67 8.25
N TYR A 92 5.54 4.65 8.58
CA TYR A 92 6.30 5.38 7.57
C TYR A 92 7.36 4.51 6.91
N ALA A 93 7.94 3.54 7.64
CA ALA A 93 8.85 2.56 7.06
C ALA A 93 8.17 1.69 5.97
N ILE A 94 6.85 1.52 6.02
CA ILE A 94 6.08 0.84 4.96
C ILE A 94 6.13 1.66 3.66
N LEU A 95 6.01 2.99 3.75
CA LEU A 95 6.13 3.87 2.58
C LEU A 95 7.56 3.89 2.03
N ASP A 96 8.58 3.90 2.91
CA ASP A 96 9.98 3.80 2.48
C ASP A 96 10.22 2.50 1.71
N ALA A 97 9.70 1.37 2.21
CA ALA A 97 9.80 0.10 1.51
C ALA A 97 9.01 0.09 0.19
N ALA A 98 7.84 0.74 0.14
CA ALA A 98 7.05 0.86 -1.08
C ALA A 98 7.85 1.58 -2.18
N ASP A 99 8.55 2.68 -1.83
CA ASP A 99 9.43 3.41 -2.73
C ASP A 99 10.63 2.56 -3.18
N ASP A 100 11.20 1.79 -2.26
CA ASP A 100 12.28 0.84 -2.52
C ASP A 100 11.87 -0.25 -3.53
N TRP A 101 10.67 -0.82 -3.38
CA TRP A 101 10.12 -1.79 -4.33
C TRP A 101 9.80 -1.14 -5.69
N ALA A 102 9.24 0.07 -5.70
CA ALA A 102 8.99 0.83 -6.92
C ALA A 102 10.28 1.09 -7.71
N SER A 103 11.37 1.47 -7.02
CA SER A 103 12.67 1.74 -7.66
C SER A 103 13.28 0.52 -8.37
N ARG A 104 12.82 -0.68 -8.01
CA ARG A 104 13.27 -1.97 -8.57
C ARG A 104 12.31 -2.53 -9.61
N SER A 105 11.20 -1.83 -9.91
CA SER A 105 10.24 -2.28 -10.91
C SER A 105 10.66 -1.87 -12.32
N LYS A 106 10.31 -2.71 -13.31
CA LYS A 106 10.61 -2.46 -14.72
C LYS A 106 9.58 -1.56 -15.41
N ASP A 107 8.45 -1.32 -14.74
CA ASP A 107 7.23 -0.71 -15.21
C ASP A 107 6.82 0.47 -14.30
N ILE A 108 7.82 1.18 -13.76
CA ILE A 108 7.63 2.28 -12.80
C ILE A 108 6.68 3.37 -13.33
N ASP A 109 6.70 3.67 -14.64
CA ASP A 109 5.78 4.65 -15.23
C ASP A 109 4.31 4.22 -15.16
N ASN A 110 4.05 2.91 -15.25
CA ASN A 110 2.70 2.35 -15.09
C ASN A 110 2.30 2.38 -13.62
N LEU A 111 3.22 2.03 -12.72
CA LEU A 111 2.99 2.10 -11.28
C LEU A 111 2.66 3.52 -10.82
N ILE A 112 3.39 4.53 -11.28
CA ILE A 112 3.12 5.94 -10.94
C ILE A 112 1.70 6.33 -11.36
N GLN A 113 1.29 5.96 -12.57
CA GLN A 113 -0.07 6.26 -13.05
C GLN A 113 -1.14 5.55 -12.22
N ALA A 114 -0.94 4.26 -11.91
CA ALA A 114 -1.85 3.47 -11.10
C ALA A 114 -1.96 4.00 -9.66
N ALA A 115 -0.84 4.42 -9.08
CA ALA A 115 -0.75 4.83 -7.69
C ALA A 115 -1.14 6.29 -7.45
N GLN A 116 -1.16 7.15 -8.46
CA GLN A 116 -1.43 8.59 -8.29
C GLN A 116 -2.70 8.89 -7.49
N PRO A 117 -3.87 8.27 -7.76
CA PRO A 117 -5.08 8.52 -6.98
C PRO A 117 -4.95 8.09 -5.51
N ILE A 118 -4.16 7.05 -5.25
CA ILE A 118 -3.88 6.53 -3.90
C ILE A 118 -2.98 7.52 -3.15
N VAL A 119 -1.93 8.02 -3.80
CA VAL A 119 -1.03 9.04 -3.25
C VAL A 119 -1.81 10.31 -2.89
N ASP A 120 -2.59 10.84 -3.83
CA ASP A 120 -3.39 12.05 -3.61
C ASP A 120 -4.35 11.89 -2.42
N THR A 121 -5.02 10.73 -2.32
CA THR A 121 -5.93 10.42 -1.22
C THR A 121 -5.18 10.28 0.11
N THR A 122 -4.01 9.60 0.09
CA THR A 122 -3.16 9.40 1.26
C THR A 122 -2.71 10.75 1.83
N GLU A 123 -2.23 11.65 0.97
CA GLU A 123 -1.81 13.00 1.37
C GLU A 123 -2.96 13.80 1.99
N GLN A 124 -4.15 13.73 1.41
CA GLN A 124 -5.34 14.41 1.95
C GLN A 124 -5.70 13.91 3.36
N VAL A 125 -5.67 12.59 3.57
CA VAL A 125 -5.96 12.00 4.89
C VAL A 125 -4.89 12.38 5.91
N MET A 126 -3.61 12.30 5.52
CA MET A 126 -2.50 12.73 6.39
C MET A 126 -2.60 14.20 6.78
N GLN A 127 -2.94 15.09 5.84
CA GLN A 127 -3.14 16.52 6.11
C GLN A 127 -4.26 16.77 7.13
N LYS A 128 -5.39 16.08 7.02
CA LYS A 128 -6.49 16.18 8.00
C LYS A 128 -6.07 15.75 9.40
N LEU A 129 -5.17 14.77 9.48
CA LEU A 129 -4.62 14.26 10.74
C LEU A 129 -3.43 15.08 11.26
N ASN A 130 -3.01 16.13 10.54
CA ASN A 130 -1.78 16.90 10.79
C ASN A 130 -0.52 16.01 10.84
N LEU A 131 -0.47 14.99 9.99
CA LEU A 131 0.66 14.08 9.85
C LEU A 131 1.56 14.55 8.70
N SER A 132 2.85 14.31 8.86
CA SER A 132 3.86 14.51 7.81
C SER A 132 4.83 13.34 7.83
N ARG A 133 5.20 12.85 6.65
CA ARG A 133 6.35 11.93 6.50
C ARG A 133 7.60 12.79 6.73
N SER A 134 8.25 12.62 7.89
CA SER A 134 9.41 13.42 8.32
C SER A 134 10.70 12.62 8.25
#